data_AF-A0A914ZH58-F1
#
_entry.id   AF-A0A914ZH58-F1
#
_cell.length_a   1.000
_cell.length_b   1.000
_cell.length_c   1.000
_cell.angle_alpha   90.00
_cell.angle_beta   90.00
_cell.angle_gamma   90.00
#
_symmetry.space_group_name_H-M   'P 1'
#
loop_
_entity.id
_entity.type
_entity.pdbx_description
1 polymer ?
#
loop_
_entity_poly.entity_id
_entity_poly.type
_entity_poly.pdbx_seq_one_letter_code
_entity_poly.pdbx_strand_id
1 'polypeptide(L)'
;CKGECESRAKEVTCLRESQSKVMEENAKLRDGLALAITKAEKFKEEVEALKEMNSVINRELSKAKDEKSDAVIRADALQQAFREKERLVAYLQSQLHMRTCNKIKRTSSRSTLISVASESSVVDVEISEYDDRDSGTRGRAVVCSVDEGPVRPDSASLTRSTGAYVSAARTPQPLSSITNRSESSANTSVAPTPSRVGTMKHDIPHRWKTFLLLKQAKCIACYEGLPRVRHAMRCTECGLMAHRVCISNIANTCGLPEQCADYYLDSYATYSTTTMSGWVKLWRSDDTTGNKWRNAWAVITDQRLCFFDNDGLASPNDGGSPFLTVNLDRDHWRLQMQSVLDVSVKGGVSKDSLALLIELRLARSSLYMLAPTVQAKQRWVRALQTATDRRMFVQRRPSASSAANKMLIALDAPLNLTINCSQMLEEWLLIGAQEGLFITQLTSPRVPFIVAGLAAVFQMELVSDLEMLIAISGLQRQLVFMHVSDLYDGLKSDRPTVRPTAISSFSGCHLLTVHIDRLNNTRYLCVADPDKINILHFNSRLGVFTPYKSIATNEPATCLLSIADGIVF
;
A
#
# COMPACT_ATOMS: atom_id res chain seq x y z
N CYS A 1 -11.30 -15.80 85.12
CA CYS A 1 -11.42 -14.32 85.13
C CYS A 1 -10.23 -13.59 84.49
N LYS A 2 -9.03 -13.55 85.12
CA LYS A 2 -7.98 -12.58 84.73
C LYS A 2 -7.47 -12.75 83.28
N GLY A 3 -7.10 -13.98 82.88
CA GLY A 3 -6.64 -14.26 81.51
C GLY A 3 -7.69 -14.02 80.42
N GLU A 4 -8.98 -14.24 80.69
CA GLU A 4 -10.07 -13.94 79.75
C GLU A 4 -10.24 -12.42 79.55
N CYS A 5 -10.05 -11.65 80.62
CA CYS A 5 -10.07 -10.18 80.56
C CYS A 5 -8.88 -9.65 79.73
N GLU A 6 -7.69 -10.22 79.93
CA GLU A 6 -6.49 -9.90 79.12
C GLU A 6 -6.63 -10.34 77.65
N SER A 7 -7.31 -11.47 77.39
CA SER A 7 -7.61 -11.93 76.02
C SER A 7 -8.59 -10.98 75.32
N ARG A 8 -9.70 -10.62 75.98
CA ARG A 8 -10.68 -9.65 75.44
C ARG A 8 -10.09 -8.26 75.26
N ALA A 9 -9.16 -7.83 76.11
CA ALA A 9 -8.44 -6.58 75.92
C ALA A 9 -7.62 -6.58 74.62
N LYS A 10 -6.89 -7.67 74.33
CA LYS A 10 -6.12 -7.86 73.09
C LYS A 10 -7.00 -7.95 71.84
N GLU A 11 -8.16 -8.61 71.96
CA GLU A 11 -9.17 -8.68 70.90
C GLU A 11 -9.71 -7.27 70.57
N VAL A 12 -10.08 -6.48 71.58
CA VAL A 12 -10.57 -5.10 71.40
C VAL A 12 -9.50 -4.17 70.82
N THR A 13 -8.21 -4.31 71.18
CA THR A 13 -7.14 -3.53 70.53
C THR A 13 -6.95 -3.94 69.07
N CYS A 14 -6.94 -5.24 68.76
CA CYS A 14 -6.82 -5.73 67.38
C CYS A 14 -7.99 -5.25 66.50
N LEU A 15 -9.23 -5.26 67.02
CA LEU A 15 -10.40 -4.73 66.31
C LEU A 15 -10.31 -3.22 66.07
N ARG A 16 -9.79 -2.44 67.03
CA ARG A 16 -9.56 -0.99 66.87
C ARG A 16 -8.48 -0.68 65.82
N GLU A 17 -7.38 -1.44 65.80
CA GLU A 17 -6.35 -1.33 64.77
C GLU A 17 -6.90 -1.66 63.38
N SER A 18 -7.72 -2.72 63.27
CA SER A 18 -8.40 -3.08 62.01
C SER A 18 -9.38 -2.00 61.57
N GLN A 19 -10.16 -1.43 62.49
CA GLN A 19 -11.07 -0.31 62.22
C GLN A 19 -10.30 0.93 61.73
N SER A 20 -9.16 1.25 62.34
CA SER A 20 -8.33 2.39 61.92
C SER A 20 -7.78 2.22 60.50
N LYS A 21 -7.29 1.03 60.15
CA LYS A 21 -6.81 0.72 58.79
C LYS A 21 -7.93 0.87 57.76
N VAL A 22 -9.11 0.32 58.04
CA VAL A 22 -10.27 0.46 57.16
C VAL A 22 -10.72 1.93 57.02
N MET A 23 -10.62 2.75 58.06
CA MET A 23 -10.90 4.20 57.95
C MET A 23 -9.87 4.94 57.09
N GLU A 24 -8.58 4.59 57.19
CA GLU A 24 -7.49 5.15 56.38
C GLU A 24 -7.62 4.76 54.90
N GLU A 25 -7.92 3.50 54.60
CA GLU A 25 -8.19 3.02 53.24
C GLU A 25 -9.42 3.70 52.64
N ASN A 26 -10.51 3.86 53.41
CA ASN A 26 -11.69 4.61 52.97
C ASN A 26 -11.42 6.10 52.76
N ALA A 27 -10.43 6.71 53.44
CA ALA A 27 -10.00 8.07 53.15
C ALA A 27 -9.30 8.13 51.78
N LYS A 28 -8.28 7.28 51.57
CA LYS A 28 -7.55 7.18 50.29
C LYS A 28 -8.46 6.89 49.09
N LEU A 29 -9.50 6.08 49.28
CA LEU A 29 -10.52 5.81 48.24
C LEU A 29 -11.39 7.04 47.93
N ARG A 30 -11.76 7.85 48.93
CA ARG A 30 -12.49 9.11 48.71
C ARG A 30 -11.63 10.15 47.98
N ASP A 31 -10.37 10.30 48.39
CA ASP A 31 -9.42 11.24 47.77
C ASP A 31 -9.11 10.84 46.33
N GLY A 32 -8.92 9.53 46.07
CA GLY A 32 -8.76 8.98 44.73
C GLY A 32 -9.99 9.15 43.84
N LEU A 33 -11.20 9.00 44.41
CA LEU A 33 -12.46 9.24 43.69
C LEU A 33 -12.64 10.73 43.35
N ALA A 34 -12.34 11.64 44.28
CA ALA A 34 -12.38 13.08 44.02
C ALA A 34 -11.42 13.48 42.88
N LEU A 35 -10.18 13.00 42.92
CA LEU A 35 -9.20 13.22 41.84
C LEU A 35 -9.63 12.61 40.50
N ALA A 36 -10.36 11.49 40.51
CA ALA A 36 -10.91 10.89 39.29
C ALA A 36 -12.06 11.72 38.72
N ILE A 37 -12.94 12.27 39.56
CA ILE A 37 -14.04 13.17 39.15
C ILE A 37 -13.47 14.43 38.48
N THR A 38 -12.55 15.15 39.12
CA THR A 38 -11.97 16.37 38.55
C THR A 38 -11.24 16.12 37.22
N LYS A 39 -10.62 14.94 37.05
CA LYS A 39 -10.05 14.53 35.75
C LYS A 39 -11.12 14.26 34.70
N ALA A 40 -12.22 13.59 35.06
CA ALA A 40 -13.34 13.34 34.15
C ALA A 40 -14.04 14.63 33.72
N GLU A 41 -14.17 15.60 34.62
CA GLU A 41 -14.69 16.94 34.32
C GLU A 41 -13.80 17.69 33.33
N LYS A 42 -12.48 17.72 33.56
CA LYS A 42 -11.51 18.32 32.62
C LYS A 42 -11.55 17.66 31.24
N PHE A 43 -11.61 16.33 31.17
CA PHE A 43 -11.74 15.61 29.88
C PHE A 43 -13.07 15.91 29.18
N LYS A 44 -14.16 16.15 29.92
CA LYS A 44 -15.45 16.57 29.36
C LYS A 44 -15.33 17.97 28.74
N GLU A 45 -14.69 18.92 29.41
CA GLU A 45 -14.44 20.28 28.89
C GLU A 45 -13.58 20.23 27.61
N GLU A 46 -12.50 19.44 27.61
CA GLU A 46 -11.64 19.23 26.43
C GLU A 46 -12.44 18.63 25.24
N VAL A 47 -13.36 17.70 25.50
CA VAL A 47 -14.22 17.11 24.47
C VAL A 47 -15.22 18.11 23.90
N GLU A 48 -15.86 18.97 24.72
CA GLU A 48 -16.75 20.01 24.19
C GLU A 48 -15.98 21.09 23.41
N ALA A 49 -14.78 21.47 23.84
CA ALA A 49 -13.92 22.40 23.10
C ALA A 49 -13.52 21.82 21.72
N LEU A 50 -13.15 20.53 21.65
CA LEU A 50 -12.83 19.84 20.40
C LEU A 50 -14.04 19.65 19.47
N LYS A 51 -15.27 19.58 20.03
CA LYS A 51 -16.51 19.56 19.24
C LYS A 51 -16.79 20.90 18.56
N GLU A 52 -16.73 22.04 19.27
CA GLU A 52 -16.96 23.34 18.62
C GLU A 52 -15.84 23.69 17.62
N MET A 53 -14.58 23.32 17.92
CA MET A 53 -13.50 23.43 16.92
C MET A 53 -13.81 22.62 15.65
N ASN A 54 -14.35 21.40 15.79
CA ASN A 54 -14.85 20.62 14.66
C ASN A 54 -16.03 21.29 13.95
N SER A 55 -16.99 21.92 14.64
CA SER A 55 -18.09 22.59 13.96
C SER A 55 -17.65 23.83 13.20
N VAL A 56 -16.67 24.59 13.70
CA VAL A 56 -16.04 25.68 12.94
C VAL A 56 -15.37 25.14 11.68
N ILE A 57 -14.50 24.13 11.79
CA ILE A 57 -13.79 23.53 10.65
C ILE A 57 -14.78 22.97 9.60
N ASN A 58 -15.90 22.38 10.01
CA ASN A 58 -16.92 21.90 9.09
C ASN A 58 -17.67 23.03 8.35
N ARG A 59 -17.92 24.19 9.00
CA ARG A 59 -18.47 25.39 8.34
C ARG A 59 -17.50 25.92 7.29
N GLU A 60 -16.22 26.04 7.63
CA GLU A 60 -15.16 26.49 6.70
C GLU A 60 -14.98 25.52 5.52
N LEU A 61 -14.99 24.21 5.78
CA LEU A 61 -14.93 23.17 4.76
C LEU A 61 -16.15 23.18 3.82
N SER A 62 -17.33 23.60 4.29
CA SER A 62 -18.49 23.82 3.41
C SER A 62 -18.22 25.01 2.48
N LYS A 63 -17.89 26.18 3.04
CA LYS A 63 -17.60 27.40 2.28
C LYS A 63 -16.51 27.18 1.22
N ALA A 64 -15.45 26.43 1.56
CA ALA A 64 -14.38 26.08 0.63
C ALA A 64 -14.81 25.10 -0.48
N LYS A 65 -15.83 24.25 -0.26
CA LYS A 65 -16.44 23.43 -1.32
C LYS A 65 -17.27 24.29 -2.25
N ASP A 66 -18.06 25.21 -1.70
CA ASP A 66 -18.94 26.09 -2.47
C ASP A 66 -18.12 27.00 -3.39
N GLU A 67 -17.09 27.66 -2.85
CA GLU A 67 -16.10 28.45 -3.61
C GLU A 67 -15.38 27.63 -4.69
N LYS A 68 -15.15 26.33 -4.45
CA LYS A 68 -14.55 25.41 -5.42
C LYS A 68 -15.52 25.04 -6.55
N SER A 69 -16.80 24.75 -6.27
CA SER A 69 -17.79 24.52 -7.33
C SER A 69 -17.93 25.76 -8.23
N ASP A 70 -17.98 26.94 -7.62
CA ASP A 70 -17.98 28.23 -8.29
C ASP A 70 -16.75 28.43 -9.19
N ALA A 71 -15.56 28.06 -8.71
CA ALA A 71 -14.33 28.10 -9.51
C ALA A 71 -14.35 27.11 -10.69
N VAL A 72 -14.93 25.92 -10.52
CA VAL A 72 -15.10 24.94 -11.60
C VAL A 72 -16.08 25.44 -12.66
N ILE A 73 -17.22 26.03 -12.27
CA ILE A 73 -18.20 26.60 -13.20
C ILE A 73 -17.55 27.74 -14.03
N ARG A 74 -16.79 28.63 -13.37
CA ARG A 74 -16.02 29.69 -14.07
C ARG A 74 -14.95 29.12 -15.01
N ALA A 75 -14.30 28.02 -14.64
CA ALA A 75 -13.29 27.38 -15.48
C ALA A 75 -13.88 26.75 -16.74
N ASP A 76 -15.02 26.05 -16.64
CA ASP A 76 -15.70 25.48 -17.80
C ASP A 76 -16.23 26.56 -18.75
N ALA A 77 -16.84 27.62 -18.23
CA ALA A 77 -17.28 28.77 -19.04
C ALA A 77 -16.11 29.42 -19.82
N LEU A 78 -14.93 29.53 -19.21
CA LEU A 78 -13.71 30.00 -19.88
C LEU A 78 -13.20 29.01 -20.94
N GLN A 79 -13.30 27.69 -20.71
CA GLN A 79 -12.95 26.68 -21.72
C GLN A 79 -13.92 26.68 -22.92
N GLN A 80 -15.23 26.88 -22.68
CA GLN A 80 -16.21 27.04 -23.75
C GLN A 80 -15.88 28.26 -24.62
N ALA A 81 -15.68 29.43 -23.99
CA ALA A 81 -15.30 30.66 -24.69
C ALA A 81 -13.94 30.57 -25.41
N PHE A 82 -13.01 29.74 -24.94
CA PHE A 82 -11.75 29.46 -25.63
C PHE A 82 -11.99 28.66 -26.92
N ARG A 83 -12.75 27.55 -26.83
CA ARG A 83 -13.11 26.70 -27.98
C ARG A 83 -13.87 27.46 -29.08
N GLU A 84 -14.71 28.42 -28.70
CA GLU A 84 -15.38 29.31 -29.66
C GLU A 84 -14.40 30.23 -30.39
N LYS A 85 -13.40 30.77 -29.68
CA LYS A 85 -12.34 31.59 -30.29
C LYS A 85 -11.43 30.75 -31.20
N GLU A 86 -11.09 29.52 -30.83
CA GLU A 86 -10.35 28.59 -31.70
C GLU A 86 -11.09 28.33 -33.01
N ARG A 87 -12.40 28.04 -32.96
CA ARG A 87 -13.25 27.88 -34.16
C ARG A 87 -13.27 29.13 -35.04
N LEU A 88 -13.37 30.32 -34.44
CA LEU A 88 -13.34 31.59 -35.17
C LEU A 88 -11.97 31.84 -35.84
N VAL A 89 -10.87 31.54 -35.14
CA VAL A 89 -9.51 31.64 -35.70
C VAL A 89 -9.33 30.71 -36.89
N ALA A 90 -9.74 29.43 -36.78
CA ALA A 90 -9.68 28.47 -37.88
C ALA A 90 -10.52 28.91 -39.10
N TYR A 91 -11.72 29.45 -38.85
CA TYR A 91 -12.58 30.00 -39.91
C TYR A 91 -11.94 31.21 -40.63
N LEU A 92 -11.34 32.14 -39.87
CA LEU A 92 -10.65 33.31 -40.43
C LEU A 92 -9.38 32.94 -41.20
N GLN A 93 -8.61 31.96 -40.71
CA GLN A 93 -7.46 31.40 -41.42
C GLN A 93 -7.88 30.76 -42.76
N SER A 94 -8.97 29.99 -42.78
CA SER A 94 -9.54 29.42 -44.01
C SER A 94 -9.99 30.49 -45.01
N GLN A 95 -10.66 31.56 -44.54
CA GLN A 95 -11.05 32.71 -45.36
C GLN A 95 -9.83 33.46 -45.95
N LEU A 96 -8.73 33.59 -45.20
CA LEU A 96 -7.49 34.19 -45.69
C LEU A 96 -6.78 33.32 -46.73
N HIS A 97 -6.75 31.99 -46.53
CA HIS A 97 -6.20 31.04 -47.50
C HIS A 97 -6.93 31.12 -48.84
N MET A 98 -8.28 31.05 -48.80
CA MET A 98 -9.15 31.19 -49.98
C MET A 98 -8.90 32.50 -50.76
N ARG A 99 -8.70 33.62 -50.06
CA ARG A 99 -8.41 34.92 -50.69
C ARG A 99 -7.00 35.01 -51.28
N THR A 100 -6.02 34.36 -50.68
CA THR A 100 -4.62 34.34 -51.17
C THR A 100 -4.50 33.51 -52.45
N CYS A 101 -5.10 32.31 -52.48
CA CYS A 101 -5.07 31.42 -53.65
C CYS A 101 -5.66 32.08 -54.91
N ASN A 102 -6.68 32.93 -54.77
CA ASN A 102 -7.31 33.63 -55.88
C ASN A 102 -6.44 34.74 -56.52
N LYS A 103 -5.33 35.17 -55.89
CA LYS A 103 -4.43 36.18 -56.46
C LYS A 103 -3.31 35.62 -57.35
N ILE A 104 -3.00 34.33 -57.27
CA ILE A 104 -1.78 33.73 -57.85
C ILE A 104 -1.98 33.23 -59.31
N LYS A 105 -3.22 33.20 -59.83
CA LYS A 105 -3.54 32.71 -61.18
C LYS A 105 -3.48 33.76 -62.31
N ARG A 106 -2.48 34.65 -62.36
CA ARG A 106 -2.14 35.45 -63.56
C ARG A 106 -0.62 35.71 -63.67
N THR A 107 -0.08 35.57 -64.88
CA THR A 107 1.36 35.67 -65.29
C THR A 107 2.29 34.67 -64.58
N SER A 108 3.08 33.78 -65.21
CA SER A 108 3.64 33.59 -66.57
C SER A 108 5.00 34.25 -66.86
N SER A 109 6.02 33.38 -66.94
CA SER A 109 7.25 33.46 -67.76
C SER A 109 8.41 34.38 -67.34
N ARG A 110 9.62 33.79 -67.36
CA ARG A 110 10.99 34.42 -67.26
C ARG A 110 11.33 35.09 -65.91
N SER A 111 12.61 35.26 -65.52
CA SER A 111 13.88 34.57 -65.87
C SER A 111 15.02 35.01 -64.92
N THR A 112 16.01 34.13 -64.70
CA THR A 112 17.42 34.44 -64.32
C THR A 112 17.75 35.05 -62.95
N LEU A 113 18.98 34.73 -62.52
CA LEU A 113 19.67 35.08 -61.27
C LEU A 113 20.06 36.56 -61.18
N ILE A 114 20.14 37.12 -59.96
CA ILE A 114 21.39 37.62 -59.31
C ILE A 114 21.08 38.25 -57.94
N SER A 115 22.07 38.26 -57.04
CA SER A 115 22.02 38.78 -55.67
C SER A 115 22.52 40.22 -55.52
N VAL A 116 21.95 40.99 -54.59
CA VAL A 116 22.67 41.95 -53.71
C VAL A 116 21.81 42.25 -52.47
N ALA A 117 22.47 42.66 -51.37
CA ALA A 117 21.85 43.29 -50.22
C ALA A 117 22.40 44.72 -50.06
N SER A 118 21.59 45.66 -49.60
CA SER A 118 22.01 47.03 -49.26
C SER A 118 21.05 47.62 -48.23
N GLU A 119 21.60 48.29 -47.22
CA GLU A 119 20.84 49.00 -46.18
C GLU A 119 20.94 50.51 -46.39
N SER A 120 19.83 51.23 -46.22
CA SER A 120 19.78 52.67 -45.88
C SER A 120 18.30 53.07 -45.70
N SER A 121 17.77 53.29 -44.49
CA SER A 121 18.02 54.38 -43.53
C SER A 121 17.48 55.75 -43.97
N VAL A 122 16.38 56.17 -43.34
CA VAL A 122 15.99 57.58 -43.14
C VAL A 122 15.52 57.70 -41.68
N VAL A 123 15.80 58.83 -41.03
CA VAL A 123 15.79 58.99 -39.56
C VAL A 123 14.95 60.21 -39.15
N ASP A 124 14.64 60.28 -37.84
CA ASP A 124 14.16 61.44 -37.06
C ASP A 124 12.69 61.89 -37.34
N VAL A 125 11.95 62.54 -36.43
CA VAL A 125 12.27 63.51 -35.35
C VAL A 125 11.32 63.37 -34.13
N GLU A 126 11.89 63.26 -32.92
CA GLU A 126 11.53 63.88 -31.59
C GLU A 126 10.10 63.77 -30.96
N ILE A 127 9.93 63.33 -29.69
CA ILE A 127 9.87 64.09 -28.38
C ILE A 127 8.62 65.02 -28.28
N SER A 128 7.77 65.06 -27.24
CA SER A 128 7.71 64.50 -25.85
C SER A 128 6.28 63.91 -25.54
N GLU A 129 5.62 63.85 -24.36
CA GLU A 129 5.82 64.32 -22.96
C GLU A 129 4.98 63.55 -21.89
N TYR A 130 4.87 64.12 -20.68
CA TYR A 130 4.13 63.78 -19.43
C TYR A 130 2.58 63.66 -19.59
N ASP A 131 1.78 62.95 -18.76
CA ASP A 131 1.93 61.99 -17.63
C ASP A 131 0.55 61.21 -17.50
N ASP A 132 -0.01 60.56 -16.46
CA ASP A 132 0.22 60.31 -15.01
C ASP A 132 -0.56 59.01 -14.60
N ARG A 133 -0.21 58.43 -13.44
CA ARG A 133 -1.00 57.53 -12.54
C ARG A 133 -1.77 56.29 -13.05
N ASP A 134 -1.15 55.14 -12.78
CA ASP A 134 -1.64 54.03 -11.92
C ASP A 134 -3.01 53.34 -12.16
N SER A 135 -2.99 52.07 -12.58
CA SER A 135 -3.72 50.93 -11.94
C SER A 135 -3.57 49.63 -12.76
N GLY A 136 -2.92 48.61 -12.19
CA GLY A 136 -2.37 47.45 -12.93
C GLY A 136 -3.32 46.40 -13.54
N THR A 137 -2.74 45.36 -14.16
CA THR A 137 -3.40 44.04 -14.29
C THR A 137 -2.45 42.87 -14.56
N ARG A 138 -2.94 41.69 -14.15
CA ARG A 138 -2.47 40.31 -14.34
C ARG A 138 -1.77 39.97 -15.67
N GLY A 139 -0.59 39.35 -15.55
CA GLY A 139 -0.31 37.94 -15.93
C GLY A 139 -0.57 37.44 -17.36
N ARG A 140 0.40 36.70 -17.92
CA ARG A 140 0.27 35.98 -19.21
C ARG A 140 0.95 34.60 -19.16
N ALA A 141 0.28 33.58 -19.68
CA ALA A 141 0.75 32.19 -19.74
C ALA A 141 1.41 31.83 -21.09
N VAL A 142 2.11 30.70 -21.15
CA VAL A 142 2.82 30.18 -22.34
C VAL A 142 2.61 28.67 -22.51
N VAL A 143 1.84 28.28 -23.54
CA VAL A 143 1.66 26.94 -24.16
C VAL A 143 1.06 27.20 -25.57
N CYS A 144 1.26 26.53 -26.72
CA CYS A 144 2.29 25.74 -27.44
C CYS A 144 1.56 24.97 -28.60
N SER A 145 2.25 24.50 -29.66
CA SER A 145 1.82 23.45 -30.66
C SER A 145 0.75 23.86 -31.74
N VAL A 146 0.30 23.14 -32.82
CA VAL A 146 0.66 21.98 -33.74
C VAL A 146 -0.60 21.71 -34.65
N ASP A 147 -0.66 21.27 -35.94
CA ASP A 147 0.28 20.97 -37.07
C ASP A 147 -0.50 20.82 -38.45
N GLU A 148 0.14 20.29 -39.52
CA GLU A 148 -0.39 19.77 -40.83
C GLU A 148 -1.02 20.77 -41.87
N GLY A 149 -1.18 20.51 -43.19
CA GLY A 149 -0.77 19.41 -44.13
C GLY A 149 -1.73 19.26 -45.36
N PRO A 150 -1.28 19.07 -46.64
CA PRO A 150 -1.98 18.15 -47.60
C PRO A 150 -1.12 17.53 -48.78
N VAL A 151 -1.75 16.91 -49.81
CA VAL A 151 -1.24 15.76 -50.63
C VAL A 151 -1.61 15.75 -52.15
N ARG A 152 -0.91 14.94 -52.99
CA ARG A 152 -1.28 14.27 -54.31
C ARG A 152 -0.51 14.73 -55.61
N PRO A 153 -0.62 14.06 -56.81
CA PRO A 153 -0.14 12.69 -57.16
C PRO A 153 0.53 12.56 -58.58
N ASP A 154 1.13 11.39 -58.97
CA ASP A 154 0.84 10.62 -60.22
C ASP A 154 1.81 9.47 -60.66
N SER A 155 1.21 8.41 -61.24
CA SER A 155 1.57 7.55 -62.41
C SER A 155 2.95 6.91 -62.73
N ALA A 156 2.92 5.56 -62.83
CA ALA A 156 3.38 4.68 -63.94
C ALA A 156 4.82 4.05 -64.06
N SER A 157 4.84 2.71 -63.93
CA SER A 157 5.44 1.69 -64.85
C SER A 157 6.94 1.62 -65.21
N LEU A 158 7.62 0.51 -64.83
CA LEU A 158 7.99 -0.59 -65.77
C LEU A 158 8.68 -1.82 -65.09
N THR A 159 8.91 -2.89 -65.86
CA THR A 159 9.23 -4.26 -65.42
C THR A 159 10.70 -4.69 -65.54
N ARG A 160 11.16 -5.62 -64.68
CA ARG A 160 11.93 -6.81 -65.12
C ARG A 160 11.86 -7.96 -64.10
N SER A 161 12.13 -9.19 -64.57
CA SER A 161 11.88 -10.44 -63.84
C SER A 161 13.14 -11.29 -63.67
N THR A 162 13.23 -12.02 -62.56
CA THR A 162 13.87 -13.34 -62.41
C THR A 162 13.50 -13.89 -61.03
N GLY A 163 13.53 -15.21 -60.81
CA GLY A 163 13.12 -15.80 -59.53
C GLY A 163 13.50 -17.27 -59.38
N ALA A 164 13.29 -17.81 -58.18
CA ALA A 164 13.48 -19.22 -57.84
C ALA A 164 12.48 -19.66 -56.74
N TYR A 165 12.22 -20.96 -56.68
CA TYR A 165 11.39 -21.65 -55.67
C TYR A 165 12.23 -21.90 -54.37
N VAL A 166 11.75 -22.45 -53.23
CA VAL A 166 10.69 -23.45 -53.00
C VAL A 166 10.14 -23.45 -51.54
N SER A 167 8.88 -23.86 -51.38
CA SER A 167 8.28 -24.60 -50.24
C SER A 167 8.14 -23.99 -48.83
N ALA A 168 7.17 -24.54 -48.07
CA ALA A 168 6.77 -24.08 -46.74
C ALA A 168 6.27 -25.23 -45.82
N ALA A 169 6.44 -25.07 -44.49
CA ALA A 169 5.85 -25.85 -43.39
C ALA A 169 6.29 -25.21 -42.04
N ARG A 170 5.60 -25.31 -40.89
CA ARG A 170 4.23 -25.73 -40.51
C ARG A 170 3.95 -25.14 -39.10
N THR A 171 2.72 -24.76 -38.79
CA THR A 171 2.26 -24.47 -37.41
C THR A 171 0.92 -25.17 -37.15
N PRO A 172 0.74 -25.90 -36.03
CA PRO A 172 -0.54 -26.55 -35.71
C PRO A 172 -1.51 -25.64 -34.94
N GLN A 173 -2.81 -25.77 -35.22
CA GLN A 173 -3.90 -25.35 -34.33
C GLN A 173 -4.52 -26.58 -33.62
N PRO A 174 -5.18 -26.38 -32.48
CA PRO A 174 -6.48 -26.99 -32.16
C PRO A 174 -7.59 -25.96 -32.46
N LEU A 175 -8.45 -26.20 -33.45
CA LEU A 175 -9.74 -26.90 -33.36
C LEU A 175 -10.79 -26.27 -32.42
N SER A 176 -12.04 -26.26 -32.90
CA SER A 176 -13.18 -25.52 -32.36
C SER A 176 -14.44 -26.39 -32.24
N SER A 177 -15.60 -25.79 -31.93
CA SER A 177 -16.94 -26.42 -31.76
C SER A 177 -17.08 -27.23 -30.45
N ILE A 178 -18.28 -27.51 -29.91
CA ILE A 178 -19.64 -27.47 -30.49
C ILE A 178 -20.61 -26.66 -29.60
N THR A 179 -21.53 -25.91 -30.22
CA THR A 179 -22.72 -25.33 -29.58
C THR A 179 -23.94 -26.21 -29.81
N ASN A 180 -24.63 -26.65 -28.75
CA ASN A 180 -25.95 -27.27 -28.88
C ASN A 180 -27.06 -26.27 -28.54
N ARG A 181 -27.96 -26.05 -29.50
CA ARG A 181 -29.29 -25.46 -29.27
C ARG A 181 -30.28 -26.58 -28.97
N SER A 182 -31.35 -26.26 -28.24
CA SER A 182 -32.56 -27.09 -28.17
C SER A 182 -33.76 -26.15 -28.19
N GLU A 183 -34.71 -26.41 -29.09
CA GLU A 183 -35.93 -25.64 -29.25
C GLU A 183 -37.11 -26.44 -28.70
N SER A 184 -38.04 -25.78 -28.01
CA SER A 184 -39.30 -26.35 -27.53
C SER A 184 -40.31 -25.21 -27.33
N SER A 185 -41.58 -25.45 -27.66
CA SER A 185 -42.49 -24.37 -28.04
C SER A 185 -43.51 -23.96 -26.97
N ALA A 186 -43.76 -22.65 -26.92
CA ALA A 186 -45.05 -21.98 -26.70
C ALA A 186 -45.79 -22.07 -25.34
N ASN A 187 -46.39 -20.92 -25.00
CA ASN A 187 -47.61 -20.72 -24.22
C ASN A 187 -47.62 -21.12 -22.73
N THR A 188 -47.11 -20.21 -21.88
CA THR A 188 -47.82 -19.81 -20.66
C THR A 188 -47.61 -18.32 -20.41
N SER A 189 -48.68 -17.55 -20.19
CA SER A 189 -48.61 -16.11 -19.91
C SER A 189 -48.19 -15.85 -18.47
N VAL A 190 -47.05 -15.20 -18.26
CA VAL A 190 -46.55 -14.77 -16.94
C VAL A 190 -46.34 -13.25 -16.95
N ALA A 191 -46.66 -12.60 -15.83
CA ALA A 191 -46.62 -11.15 -15.68
C ALA A 191 -45.20 -10.56 -15.91
N PRO A 192 -45.09 -9.29 -16.35
CA PRO A 192 -43.81 -8.67 -16.65
C PRO A 192 -42.95 -8.49 -15.40
N THR A 193 -41.96 -9.37 -15.22
CA THR A 193 -40.87 -9.14 -14.26
C THR A 193 -40.05 -7.92 -14.69
N PRO A 194 -39.63 -7.04 -13.76
CA PRO A 194 -38.83 -5.87 -14.10
C PRO A 194 -37.52 -6.25 -14.79
N SER A 195 -37.04 -5.36 -15.66
CA SER A 195 -35.88 -5.60 -16.52
C SER A 195 -34.63 -5.92 -15.71
N ARG A 196 -34.04 -7.09 -15.97
CA ARG A 196 -32.71 -7.43 -15.45
C ARG A 196 -31.68 -6.52 -16.11
N VAL A 197 -31.22 -5.51 -15.38
CA VAL A 197 -30.05 -4.71 -15.77
C VAL A 197 -28.87 -5.68 -15.95
N GLY A 198 -28.33 -5.75 -17.17
CA GLY A 198 -27.25 -6.69 -17.50
C GLY A 198 -25.97 -6.30 -16.77
N THR A 199 -25.68 -6.97 -15.66
CA THR A 199 -24.48 -6.73 -14.86
C THR A 199 -23.24 -7.09 -15.68
N MET A 200 -22.58 -6.08 -16.25
CA MET A 200 -21.35 -6.28 -17.03
C MET A 200 -20.30 -6.93 -16.14
N LYS A 201 -19.73 -8.05 -16.59
CA LYS A 201 -18.66 -8.73 -15.88
C LYS A 201 -17.32 -8.15 -16.31
N HIS A 202 -16.59 -7.57 -15.36
CA HIS A 202 -15.22 -7.14 -15.58
C HIS A 202 -14.27 -8.33 -15.49
N ASP A 203 -13.84 -8.83 -16.65
CA ASP A 203 -12.99 -10.01 -16.81
C ASP A 203 -11.72 -9.66 -17.61
N ILE A 204 -11.01 -8.60 -17.17
CA ILE A 204 -9.77 -8.11 -17.80
C ILE A 204 -8.55 -8.68 -17.04
N PRO A 205 -7.78 -9.61 -17.63
CA PRO A 205 -6.66 -10.25 -16.96
C PRO A 205 -5.49 -9.28 -16.70
N HIS A 206 -4.78 -9.52 -15.60
CA HIS A 206 -3.63 -8.71 -15.20
C HIS A 206 -2.39 -9.01 -16.07
N ARG A 207 -1.79 -7.97 -16.64
CA ARG A 207 -0.59 -8.09 -17.47
C ARG A 207 0.67 -8.11 -16.61
N TRP A 208 1.03 -9.29 -16.12
CA TRP A 208 2.16 -9.49 -15.22
C TRP A 208 3.53 -9.36 -15.93
N LYS A 209 4.47 -8.64 -15.30
CA LYS A 209 5.91 -8.67 -15.59
C LYS A 209 6.70 -8.92 -14.30
N THR A 210 7.90 -9.47 -14.45
CA THR A 210 8.87 -9.62 -13.35
C THR A 210 9.41 -8.25 -12.93
N PHE A 211 9.51 -7.98 -11.64
CA PHE A 211 10.03 -6.72 -11.08
C PHE A 211 10.86 -7.00 -9.81
N LEU A 212 11.97 -6.27 -9.61
CA LEU A 212 12.84 -6.40 -8.43
C LEU A 212 12.32 -5.54 -7.27
N LEU A 213 11.96 -6.16 -6.14
CA LEU A 213 11.40 -5.41 -5.01
C LEU A 213 12.47 -4.84 -4.07
N LEU A 214 12.83 -3.59 -4.31
CA LEU A 214 13.72 -2.83 -3.41
C LEU A 214 13.01 -2.36 -2.12
N LYS A 215 11.67 -2.30 -2.12
CA LYS A 215 10.83 -1.92 -0.97
C LYS A 215 9.95 -3.09 -0.51
N GLN A 216 9.57 -3.08 0.77
CA GLN A 216 8.62 -4.07 1.30
C GLN A 216 7.23 -3.86 0.67
N ALA A 217 6.64 -4.94 0.17
CA ALA A 217 5.26 -4.99 -0.30
C ALA A 217 4.58 -6.28 0.18
N LYS A 218 3.28 -6.41 -0.06
CA LYS A 218 2.50 -7.63 0.20
C LYS A 218 1.95 -8.17 -1.13
N CYS A 219 1.79 -9.49 -1.22
CA CYS A 219 1.08 -10.08 -2.36
C CYS A 219 -0.41 -9.80 -2.22
N ILE A 220 -1.06 -9.31 -3.28
CA ILE A 220 -2.50 -9.02 -3.25
C ILE A 220 -3.37 -10.27 -3.01
N ALA A 221 -2.93 -11.47 -3.40
CA ALA A 221 -3.71 -12.71 -3.26
C ALA A 221 -3.60 -13.37 -1.87
N CYS A 222 -2.38 -13.52 -1.33
CA CYS A 222 -2.14 -14.23 -0.07
C CYS A 222 -1.80 -13.31 1.12
N TYR A 223 -1.63 -12.00 0.90
CA TYR A 223 -1.33 -10.97 1.89
C TYR A 223 -0.02 -11.11 2.68
N GLU A 224 0.76 -12.18 2.40
CA GLU A 224 2.12 -12.34 2.88
C GLU A 224 3.07 -11.32 2.25
N GLY A 225 4.20 -11.09 2.91
CA GLY A 225 5.27 -10.24 2.40
C GLY A 225 5.84 -10.76 1.09
N LEU A 226 6.04 -9.86 0.13
CA LEU A 226 6.91 -10.12 -1.00
C LEU A 226 8.38 -9.99 -0.56
N PRO A 227 9.27 -10.91 -0.96
CA PRO A 227 10.67 -10.89 -0.52
C PRO A 227 11.42 -9.68 -1.07
N ARG A 228 12.05 -8.92 -0.17
CA ARG A 228 12.90 -7.76 -0.53
C ARG A 228 14.17 -8.25 -1.25
N VAL A 229 14.67 -7.42 -2.17
CA VAL A 229 15.81 -7.70 -3.08
C VAL A 229 15.63 -8.97 -3.94
N ARG A 230 14.42 -9.52 -4.03
CA ARG A 230 14.07 -10.62 -4.95
C ARG A 230 13.02 -10.18 -5.97
N HIS A 231 12.87 -10.99 -7.01
CA HIS A 231 11.92 -10.79 -8.08
C HIS A 231 10.51 -11.29 -7.69
N ALA A 232 9.49 -10.47 -7.93
CA ALA A 232 8.09 -10.91 -7.92
C ALA A 232 7.34 -10.34 -9.13
N MET A 233 6.05 -10.65 -9.25
CA MET A 233 5.23 -10.24 -10.38
C MET A 233 4.54 -8.91 -10.07
N ARG A 234 4.64 -7.94 -10.98
CA ARG A 234 3.92 -6.66 -10.95
C ARG A 234 3.06 -6.53 -12.20
N CYS A 235 1.80 -6.11 -12.07
CA CYS A 235 0.95 -5.80 -13.21
C CYS A 235 1.38 -4.45 -13.81
N THR A 236 1.57 -4.38 -15.13
CA THR A 236 2.01 -3.15 -15.80
C THR A 236 0.96 -2.06 -15.82
N GLU A 237 -0.33 -2.42 -15.90
CA GLU A 237 -1.42 -1.46 -16.10
C GLU A 237 -1.96 -0.92 -14.76
N CYS A 238 -2.15 -1.78 -13.75
CA CYS A 238 -2.75 -1.42 -12.46
C CYS A 238 -1.79 -1.47 -11.26
N GLY A 239 -0.51 -1.73 -11.49
CA GLY A 239 0.55 -1.63 -10.47
C GLY A 239 0.56 -2.71 -9.36
N LEU A 240 -0.50 -3.52 -9.22
CA LEU A 240 -0.61 -4.60 -8.22
C LEU A 240 0.58 -5.56 -8.25
N MET A 241 0.92 -6.14 -7.09
CA MET A 241 2.09 -7.02 -6.91
C MET A 241 1.71 -8.37 -6.28
N ALA A 242 2.36 -9.45 -6.72
CA ALA A 242 2.10 -10.82 -6.27
C ALA A 242 3.30 -11.76 -6.41
N HIS A 243 3.35 -12.84 -5.61
CA HIS A 243 4.31 -13.93 -5.84
C HIS A 243 4.01 -14.62 -7.18
N ARG A 244 5.03 -15.18 -7.83
CA ARG A 244 4.90 -15.88 -9.13
C ARG A 244 3.93 -17.07 -9.11
N VAL A 245 3.72 -17.70 -7.95
CA VAL A 245 2.76 -18.81 -7.77
C VAL A 245 1.33 -18.28 -7.54
N CYS A 246 1.16 -17.04 -7.08
CA CYS A 246 -0.13 -16.48 -6.70
C CYS A 246 -0.90 -15.83 -7.86
N ILE A 247 -0.24 -15.55 -9.00
CA ILE A 247 -0.87 -14.84 -10.13
C ILE A 247 -2.05 -15.58 -10.77
N SER A 248 -2.15 -16.90 -10.60
CA SER A 248 -3.29 -17.72 -11.04
C SER A 248 -4.54 -17.57 -10.16
N ASN A 249 -4.39 -17.02 -8.95
CA ASN A 249 -5.43 -16.97 -7.92
C ASN A 249 -5.97 -15.54 -7.73
N ILE A 250 -5.75 -14.67 -8.72
CA ILE A 250 -6.17 -13.26 -8.71
C ILE A 250 -7.25 -13.07 -9.77
N ALA A 251 -8.45 -12.67 -9.35
CA ALA A 251 -9.54 -12.35 -10.28
C ALA A 251 -9.16 -11.30 -11.33
N ASN A 252 -9.65 -11.47 -12.56
CA ASN A 252 -9.39 -10.65 -13.76
C ASN A 252 -9.99 -9.24 -13.66
N THR A 253 -9.36 -8.42 -12.84
CA THR A 253 -9.86 -7.14 -12.31
C THR A 253 -8.87 -6.01 -12.58
N CYS A 254 -8.17 -6.10 -13.72
CA CYS A 254 -7.11 -5.19 -14.12
C CYS A 254 -7.67 -3.92 -14.77
N GLY A 255 -7.26 -2.74 -14.29
CA GLY A 255 -7.71 -1.45 -14.81
C GLY A 255 -9.07 -0.97 -14.28
N LEU A 256 -9.75 -1.76 -13.45
CA LEU A 256 -11.00 -1.35 -12.81
C LEU A 256 -10.76 -0.13 -11.88
N PRO A 257 -11.46 1.01 -12.08
CA PRO A 257 -11.35 2.17 -11.20
C PRO A 257 -11.85 1.86 -9.78
N GLU A 258 -11.24 2.48 -8.76
CA GLU A 258 -11.60 2.26 -7.35
C GLU A 258 -13.08 2.60 -7.08
N GLN A 259 -13.58 3.71 -7.65
CA GLN A 259 -14.98 4.13 -7.57
C GLN A 259 -15.98 3.11 -8.16
N CYS A 260 -15.52 2.23 -9.05
CA CYS A 260 -16.33 1.16 -9.62
C CYS A 260 -16.23 -0.14 -8.81
N ALA A 261 -15.20 -0.32 -7.98
CA ALA A 261 -14.98 -1.55 -7.21
C ALA A 261 -16.14 -1.87 -6.27
N ASP A 262 -16.85 -0.85 -5.79
CA ASP A 262 -18.02 -0.98 -4.92
C ASP A 262 -19.19 -1.63 -5.67
N TYR A 263 -19.51 -1.19 -6.90
CA TYR A 263 -20.52 -1.85 -7.73
C TYR A 263 -20.15 -3.31 -8.07
N TYR A 264 -18.86 -3.61 -8.20
CA TYR A 264 -18.41 -5.00 -8.41
C TYR A 264 -18.48 -5.84 -7.13
N LEU A 265 -18.12 -5.29 -5.97
CA LEU A 265 -18.34 -5.91 -4.66
C LEU A 265 -19.82 -6.22 -4.43
N ASP A 266 -20.69 -5.23 -4.69
CA ASP A 266 -22.15 -5.38 -4.56
C ASP A 266 -22.70 -6.37 -5.58
N SER A 267 -22.14 -6.46 -6.79
CA SER A 267 -22.51 -7.52 -7.75
C SER A 267 -22.13 -8.92 -7.24
N TYR A 268 -20.94 -9.09 -6.66
CA TYR A 268 -20.53 -10.34 -6.03
C TYR A 268 -21.45 -10.69 -4.84
N ALA A 269 -21.76 -9.72 -3.97
CA ALA A 269 -22.65 -9.88 -2.82
C ALA A 269 -24.10 -10.21 -3.23
N THR A 270 -24.62 -9.56 -4.29
CA THR A 270 -25.97 -9.82 -4.84
C THR A 270 -26.09 -11.22 -5.43
N TYR A 271 -24.98 -11.80 -5.92
CA TYR A 271 -24.91 -13.22 -6.31
C TYR A 271 -24.50 -14.15 -5.15
N SER A 272 -24.17 -13.64 -3.95
CA SER A 272 -23.66 -14.42 -2.81
C SER A 272 -24.49 -14.31 -1.52
N THR A 273 -25.81 -14.21 -1.62
CA THR A 273 -26.72 -14.50 -0.48
C THR A 273 -26.64 -15.96 0.01
N THR A 274 -25.84 -16.80 -0.65
CA THR A 274 -25.54 -18.18 -0.27
C THR A 274 -24.52 -18.24 0.87
N THR A 275 -25.02 -18.27 2.11
CA THR A 275 -24.31 -18.92 3.20
C THR A 275 -24.10 -20.40 2.84
N MET A 276 -22.86 -20.79 2.56
CA MET A 276 -22.56 -22.20 2.25
C MET A 276 -22.26 -22.93 3.56
N SER A 277 -23.02 -24.00 3.81
CA SER A 277 -22.83 -24.90 4.95
C SER A 277 -22.57 -26.34 4.51
N GLY A 278 -21.97 -27.13 5.40
CA GLY A 278 -21.79 -28.56 5.18
C GLY A 278 -20.82 -29.23 6.15
N TRP A 279 -21.00 -30.54 6.33
CA TRP A 279 -20.08 -31.38 7.09
C TRP A 279 -18.70 -31.47 6.42
N VAL A 280 -17.66 -31.29 7.22
CA VAL A 280 -16.25 -31.51 6.87
C VAL A 280 -15.54 -32.27 7.99
N LYS A 281 -14.43 -32.93 7.67
CA LYS A 281 -13.46 -33.37 8.70
C LYS A 281 -12.37 -32.31 8.84
N LEU A 282 -12.07 -31.96 10.09
CA LEU A 282 -11.17 -30.87 10.45
C LEU A 282 -9.95 -31.43 11.18
N TRP A 283 -8.75 -30.99 10.80
CA TRP A 283 -7.51 -31.19 11.55
C TRP A 283 -6.73 -29.87 11.65
N ARG A 284 -5.93 -29.73 12.69
CA ARG A 284 -5.25 -28.49 13.10
C ARG A 284 -3.81 -28.78 13.47
N SER A 285 -2.86 -28.00 12.94
CA SER A 285 -1.44 -28.16 13.25
C SER A 285 -1.01 -27.61 14.62
N ASP A 286 -1.91 -26.96 15.36
CA ASP A 286 -1.69 -26.35 16.67
C ASP A 286 -2.42 -27.05 17.82
N ASP A 287 -3.18 -28.12 17.55
CA ASP A 287 -3.81 -28.92 18.61
C ASP A 287 -2.80 -29.90 19.22
N THR A 288 -2.31 -29.54 20.41
CA THR A 288 -1.40 -30.35 21.23
C THR A 288 -2.11 -31.42 22.07
N THR A 289 -3.45 -31.40 22.14
CA THR A 289 -4.25 -32.27 23.03
C THR A 289 -4.77 -33.52 22.34
N GLY A 290 -4.85 -33.52 21.00
CA GLY A 290 -5.16 -34.73 20.25
C GLY A 290 -4.96 -34.57 18.74
N ASN A 291 -3.93 -35.22 18.20
CA ASN A 291 -3.65 -35.25 16.76
C ASN A 291 -4.66 -36.12 15.98
N LYS A 292 -5.93 -35.72 15.97
CA LYS A 292 -7.09 -36.48 15.48
C LYS A 292 -7.98 -35.60 14.60
N TRP A 293 -8.68 -36.23 13.65
CA TRP A 293 -9.70 -35.57 12.83
C TRP A 293 -11.02 -35.44 13.60
N ARG A 294 -11.57 -34.23 13.68
CA ARG A 294 -12.90 -33.93 14.25
C ARG A 294 -13.90 -33.76 13.11
N ASN A 295 -15.10 -34.34 13.21
CA ASN A 295 -16.20 -33.95 12.32
C ASN A 295 -16.70 -32.56 12.75
N ALA A 296 -16.96 -31.67 11.80
CA ALA A 296 -17.48 -30.34 12.09
C ALA A 296 -18.50 -29.92 11.03
N TRP A 297 -19.57 -29.25 11.46
CA TRP A 297 -20.43 -28.50 10.58
C TRP A 297 -19.78 -27.15 10.31
N ALA A 298 -19.28 -26.96 9.09
CA ALA A 298 -18.67 -25.70 8.68
C ALA A 298 -19.73 -24.82 8.01
N VAL A 299 -19.67 -23.51 8.28
CA VAL A 299 -20.49 -22.49 7.61
C VAL A 299 -19.58 -21.33 7.18
N ILE A 300 -19.52 -21.07 5.88
CA ILE A 300 -18.92 -19.85 5.35
C ILE A 300 -20.01 -18.80 5.08
N THR A 301 -19.75 -17.63 5.64
CA THR A 301 -20.50 -16.39 5.45
C THR A 301 -19.58 -15.36 4.79
N ASP A 302 -20.17 -14.29 4.27
CA ASP A 302 -19.52 -13.10 3.72
C ASP A 302 -18.23 -12.62 4.42
N GLN A 303 -18.12 -12.76 5.75
CA GLN A 303 -17.02 -12.23 6.56
C GLN A 303 -16.31 -13.29 7.41
N ARG A 304 -16.91 -14.48 7.58
CA ARG A 304 -16.46 -15.48 8.58
C ARG A 304 -16.68 -16.90 8.10
N LEU A 305 -15.68 -17.76 8.35
CA LEU A 305 -15.80 -19.21 8.31
C LEU A 305 -15.91 -19.72 9.76
N CYS A 306 -17.07 -20.26 10.12
CA CYS A 306 -17.38 -20.76 11.46
C CYS A 306 -17.49 -22.29 11.45
N PHE A 307 -17.11 -22.94 12.56
CA PHE A 307 -17.21 -24.39 12.75
C PHE A 307 -17.98 -24.70 14.04
N PHE A 308 -18.93 -25.62 13.93
CA PHE A 308 -19.82 -26.07 15.00
C PHE A 308 -19.72 -27.60 15.14
N ASP A 309 -19.94 -28.12 16.34
CA ASP A 309 -19.96 -29.57 16.58
C ASP A 309 -21.24 -30.25 16.06
N ASN A 310 -22.34 -29.48 15.93
CA ASN A 310 -23.60 -29.96 15.40
C ASN A 310 -24.25 -28.90 14.51
N ASP A 311 -25.08 -29.32 13.55
CA ASP A 311 -25.67 -28.42 12.54
C ASP A 311 -26.75 -27.49 13.12
N GLY A 312 -27.57 -27.97 14.05
CA GLY A 312 -28.57 -27.16 14.76
C GLY A 312 -28.01 -25.93 15.49
N LEU A 313 -26.75 -25.99 15.95
CA LEU A 313 -26.07 -24.86 16.60
C LEU A 313 -25.72 -23.71 15.65
N ALA A 314 -25.84 -23.90 14.33
CA ALA A 314 -25.61 -22.88 13.32
C ALA A 314 -26.87 -22.08 12.94
N SER A 315 -27.99 -22.29 13.64
CA SER A 315 -29.23 -21.53 13.42
C SER A 315 -29.09 -20.07 13.89
N PRO A 316 -29.49 -19.06 13.10
CA PRO A 316 -29.43 -17.65 13.49
C PRO A 316 -30.20 -17.30 14.77
N ASN A 317 -31.21 -18.11 15.14
CA ASN A 317 -32.11 -17.83 16.25
C ASN A 317 -31.72 -18.50 17.57
N ASP A 318 -30.81 -19.49 17.56
CA ASP A 318 -30.55 -20.38 18.72
C ASP A 318 -29.10 -20.32 19.24
N GLY A 319 -28.35 -19.27 18.85
CA GLY A 319 -27.25 -18.72 19.65
C GLY A 319 -26.00 -19.57 19.88
N GLY A 320 -25.85 -20.73 19.22
CA GLY A 320 -24.71 -21.62 19.40
C GLY A 320 -23.36 -20.93 19.14
N SER A 321 -22.46 -20.95 20.12
CA SER A 321 -21.10 -20.41 19.93
C SER A 321 -20.21 -21.38 19.13
N PRO A 322 -19.62 -20.96 17.99
CA PRO A 322 -18.75 -21.83 17.20
C PRO A 322 -17.42 -22.08 17.90
N PHE A 323 -16.95 -23.33 17.94
CA PHE A 323 -15.68 -23.69 18.60
C PHE A 323 -14.44 -23.17 17.86
N LEU A 324 -14.59 -22.82 16.57
CA LEU A 324 -13.57 -22.14 15.77
C LEU A 324 -14.26 -21.14 14.83
N THR A 325 -13.71 -19.93 14.76
CA THR A 325 -14.09 -18.90 13.78
C THR A 325 -12.82 -18.37 13.13
N VAL A 326 -12.82 -18.22 11.81
CA VAL A 326 -11.81 -17.51 11.03
C VAL A 326 -12.47 -16.29 10.39
N ASN A 327 -11.96 -15.09 10.67
CA ASN A 327 -12.42 -13.85 10.07
C ASN A 327 -11.76 -13.67 8.69
N LEU A 328 -12.55 -13.80 7.63
CA LEU A 328 -12.04 -13.89 6.27
C LEU A 328 -11.53 -12.54 5.73
N ASP A 329 -12.02 -11.42 6.26
CA ASP A 329 -11.50 -10.09 5.90
C ASP A 329 -10.20 -9.76 6.67
N ARG A 330 -10.15 -10.09 7.97
CA ARG A 330 -9.12 -9.61 8.90
C ARG A 330 -7.96 -10.59 9.13
N ASP A 331 -8.22 -11.88 9.28
CA ASP A 331 -7.18 -12.83 9.71
C ASP A 331 -6.14 -13.07 8.62
N HIS A 332 -4.87 -13.29 8.98
CA HIS A 332 -3.86 -13.70 8.01
C HIS A 332 -4.05 -15.18 7.66
N TRP A 333 -5.00 -15.45 6.75
CA TRP A 333 -5.25 -16.75 6.15
C TRP A 333 -4.91 -16.76 4.64
N ARG A 334 -4.55 -17.93 4.10
CA ARG A 334 -4.33 -18.19 2.67
C ARG A 334 -4.93 -19.53 2.25
N LEU A 335 -5.61 -19.59 1.11
CA LEU A 335 -6.06 -20.83 0.48
C LEU A 335 -4.89 -21.49 -0.28
N GLN A 336 -4.52 -22.71 0.10
CA GLN A 336 -3.45 -23.46 -0.54
C GLN A 336 -4.01 -24.58 -1.43
N MET A 337 -3.91 -24.35 -2.75
CA MET A 337 -4.42 -25.27 -3.78
C MET A 337 -3.45 -26.40 -4.15
N GLN A 338 -2.14 -26.12 -4.12
CA GLN A 338 -1.12 -27.16 -4.27
C GLN A 338 -0.85 -27.82 -2.91
N SER A 339 -1.26 -29.08 -2.80
CA SER A 339 -0.92 -29.94 -1.66
C SER A 339 0.61 -30.08 -1.57
N VAL A 340 1.21 -29.52 -0.53
CA VAL A 340 2.58 -29.88 -0.15
C VAL A 340 2.54 -31.31 0.42
N LEU A 341 3.54 -32.13 0.07
CA LEU A 341 3.49 -33.58 0.25
C LEU A 341 3.63 -34.05 1.73
N ASP A 342 3.93 -33.14 2.65
CA ASP A 342 4.19 -33.42 4.08
C ASP A 342 2.96 -33.86 4.90
N VAL A 343 1.73 -33.59 4.44
CA VAL A 343 0.51 -33.99 5.18
C VAL A 343 0.38 -35.52 5.28
N SER A 344 0.99 -36.26 4.35
CA SER A 344 0.99 -37.72 4.30
C SER A 344 1.57 -38.39 5.55
N VAL A 345 2.51 -37.74 6.25
CA VAL A 345 3.25 -38.34 7.37
C VAL A 345 2.59 -38.09 8.74
N LYS A 346 1.92 -36.94 8.93
CA LYS A 346 1.37 -36.54 10.25
C LYS A 346 -0.16 -36.66 10.39
N GLY A 347 -0.90 -36.72 9.28
CA GLY A 347 -2.37 -36.68 9.29
C GLY A 347 -3.09 -38.01 9.12
N GLY A 348 -2.40 -39.10 8.75
CA GLY A 348 -3.03 -40.41 8.52
C GLY A 348 -4.05 -40.46 7.36
N VAL A 349 -3.92 -39.56 6.39
CA VAL A 349 -4.88 -39.41 5.27
C VAL A 349 -4.52 -40.38 4.13
N SER A 350 -5.49 -41.15 3.63
CA SER A 350 -5.26 -42.04 2.47
C SER A 350 -4.97 -41.25 1.19
N LYS A 351 -4.23 -41.85 0.25
CA LYS A 351 -3.84 -41.17 -1.00
C LYS A 351 -5.05 -40.61 -1.76
N ASP A 352 -6.15 -41.34 -1.81
CA ASP A 352 -7.39 -40.93 -2.48
C ASP A 352 -8.07 -39.75 -1.75
N SER A 353 -7.94 -39.69 -0.42
CA SER A 353 -8.47 -38.60 0.40
C SER A 353 -7.66 -37.30 0.24
N LEU A 354 -6.39 -37.35 -0.16
CA LEU A 354 -5.61 -36.14 -0.47
C LEU A 354 -6.26 -35.33 -1.62
N ALA A 355 -6.94 -35.99 -2.56
CA ALA A 355 -7.70 -35.31 -3.61
C ALA A 355 -8.85 -34.45 -3.05
N LEU A 356 -9.38 -34.79 -1.87
CA LEU A 356 -10.48 -34.11 -1.17
C LEU A 356 -10.03 -33.08 -0.11
N LEU A 357 -8.73 -32.98 0.14
CA LEU A 357 -8.13 -32.10 1.15
C LEU A 357 -8.12 -30.63 0.69
N ILE A 358 -8.34 -29.70 1.62
CA ILE A 358 -8.18 -28.25 1.47
C ILE A 358 -7.30 -27.76 2.62
N GLU A 359 -6.22 -27.04 2.32
CA GLU A 359 -5.32 -26.42 3.30
C GLU A 359 -5.59 -24.92 3.36
N LEU A 360 -5.95 -24.41 4.55
CA LEU A 360 -5.92 -23.00 4.88
C LEU A 360 -4.76 -22.79 5.85
N ARG A 361 -3.70 -22.08 5.45
CA ARG A 361 -2.70 -21.64 6.44
C ARG A 361 -3.18 -20.37 7.10
N LEU A 362 -2.99 -20.28 8.42
CA LEU A 362 -3.22 -19.11 9.26
C LEU A 362 -1.87 -18.57 9.77
N ALA A 363 -1.88 -17.41 10.42
CA ALA A 363 -0.68 -16.73 10.93
C ALA A 363 0.26 -17.57 11.81
N ARG A 364 -0.26 -18.59 12.51
CA ARG A 364 0.48 -19.39 13.50
C ARG A 364 0.26 -20.90 13.39
N SER A 365 -0.59 -21.35 12.47
CA SER A 365 -1.00 -22.75 12.33
C SER A 365 -1.62 -23.02 10.97
N SER A 366 -1.84 -24.29 10.62
CA SER A 366 -2.53 -24.69 9.39
C SER A 366 -3.77 -25.51 9.73
N LEU A 367 -4.87 -25.17 9.06
CA LEU A 367 -6.19 -25.75 9.20
C LEU A 367 -6.49 -26.59 7.96
N TYR A 368 -6.80 -27.86 8.18
CA TYR A 368 -7.00 -28.84 7.12
C TYR A 368 -8.45 -29.29 7.11
N MET A 369 -9.16 -28.98 6.02
CA MET A 369 -10.55 -29.36 5.79
C MET A 369 -10.59 -30.48 4.76
N LEU A 370 -11.03 -31.67 5.16
CA LEU A 370 -11.29 -32.78 4.27
C LEU A 370 -12.79 -32.80 3.91
N ALA A 371 -13.10 -32.53 2.65
CA ALA A 371 -14.47 -32.49 2.16
C ALA A 371 -15.01 -33.91 1.87
N PRO A 372 -16.33 -34.17 1.99
CA PRO A 372 -16.90 -35.51 1.80
C PRO A 372 -16.92 -35.98 0.33
N THR A 373 -16.89 -35.06 -0.64
CA THR A 373 -16.89 -35.39 -2.09
C THR A 373 -16.07 -34.36 -2.88
N VAL A 374 -15.65 -34.72 -4.11
CA VAL A 374 -14.94 -33.81 -5.03
C VAL A 374 -15.79 -32.55 -5.31
N GLN A 375 -17.10 -32.71 -5.51
CA GLN A 375 -18.03 -31.60 -5.71
C GLN A 375 -18.15 -30.72 -4.45
N ALA A 376 -18.13 -31.31 -3.25
CA ALA A 376 -18.10 -30.54 -2.00
C ALA A 376 -16.79 -29.75 -1.87
N LYS A 377 -15.63 -30.34 -2.19
CA LYS A 377 -14.35 -29.61 -2.28
C LYS A 377 -14.41 -28.45 -3.27
N GLN A 378 -14.92 -28.69 -4.48
CA GLN A 378 -15.04 -27.63 -5.49
C GLN A 378 -15.93 -26.47 -5.03
N ARG A 379 -17.03 -26.75 -4.31
CA ARG A 379 -17.88 -25.71 -3.70
C ARG A 379 -17.14 -24.93 -2.60
N TRP A 380 -16.49 -25.62 -1.66
CA TRP A 380 -15.69 -24.98 -0.60
C TRP A 380 -14.54 -24.12 -1.16
N VAL A 381 -13.79 -24.66 -2.12
CA VAL A 381 -12.70 -23.95 -2.82
C VAL A 381 -13.23 -22.71 -3.55
N ARG A 382 -14.39 -22.80 -4.22
CA ARG A 382 -15.02 -21.64 -4.86
C ARG A 382 -15.44 -20.58 -3.84
N ALA A 383 -16.10 -20.96 -2.75
CA ALA A 383 -16.52 -20.00 -1.72
C ALA A 383 -15.33 -19.30 -1.05
N LEU A 384 -14.24 -20.03 -0.79
CA LEU A 384 -12.99 -19.46 -0.27
C LEU A 384 -12.27 -18.58 -1.31
N GLN A 385 -12.32 -18.91 -2.61
CA GLN A 385 -11.81 -18.01 -3.65
C GLN A 385 -12.65 -16.71 -3.69
N THR A 386 -13.99 -16.80 -3.64
CA THR A 386 -14.86 -15.61 -3.57
C THR A 386 -14.57 -14.74 -2.34
N ALA A 387 -14.29 -15.34 -1.18
CA ALA A 387 -13.85 -14.59 0.01
C ALA A 387 -12.46 -13.94 -0.20
N THR A 388 -11.55 -14.61 -0.92
CA THR A 388 -10.24 -14.03 -1.30
C THR A 388 -10.42 -12.85 -2.26
N ASP A 389 -11.29 -12.98 -3.27
CA ASP A 389 -11.59 -11.94 -4.25
C ASP A 389 -12.27 -10.73 -3.61
N ARG A 390 -13.26 -10.94 -2.74
CA ARG A 390 -13.87 -9.91 -1.88
C ARG A 390 -12.80 -9.15 -1.10
N ARG A 391 -11.92 -9.87 -0.40
CA ARG A 391 -10.81 -9.28 0.36
C ARG A 391 -9.86 -8.48 -0.53
N MET A 392 -9.63 -8.91 -1.78
CA MET A 392 -8.81 -8.18 -2.76
C MET A 392 -9.42 -6.86 -3.19
N PHE A 393 -10.75 -6.73 -3.25
CA PHE A 393 -11.39 -5.42 -3.46
C PHE A 393 -11.40 -4.57 -2.19
N VAL A 394 -11.75 -5.15 -1.04
CA VAL A 394 -11.76 -4.42 0.25
C VAL A 394 -10.39 -3.82 0.55
N GLN A 395 -9.30 -4.59 0.41
CA GLN A 395 -7.93 -4.14 0.68
C GLN A 395 -7.32 -3.25 -0.43
N ARG A 396 -8.03 -2.96 -1.53
CA ARG A 396 -7.63 -1.89 -2.47
C ARG A 396 -7.97 -0.50 -1.93
N ARG A 397 -9.03 -0.38 -1.12
CA ARG A 397 -9.45 0.90 -0.52
C ARG A 397 -8.42 1.36 0.53
N PRO A 398 -7.82 2.56 0.43
CA PRO A 398 -6.87 3.08 1.43
C PRO A 398 -7.40 3.03 2.88
N SER A 399 -8.69 3.31 3.05
CA SER A 399 -9.38 3.38 4.34
C SER A 399 -9.66 2.01 5.01
N ALA A 400 -9.47 0.89 4.32
CA ALA A 400 -9.95 -0.42 4.77
C ALA A 400 -9.00 -1.20 5.70
N SER A 401 -7.82 -0.66 6.03
CA SER A 401 -6.88 -1.29 6.98
C SER A 401 -7.27 -1.09 8.46
N SER A 402 -8.58 -1.12 8.75
CA SER A 402 -9.22 -0.78 10.04
C SER A 402 -9.09 -1.86 11.14
N ALA A 403 -7.90 -2.43 11.26
CA ALA A 403 -7.48 -3.30 12.36
C ALA A 403 -6.08 -2.86 12.86
N ALA A 404 -6.02 -2.38 14.10
CA ALA A 404 -4.83 -1.98 14.86
C ALA A 404 -3.92 -0.85 14.30
N ASN A 405 -4.01 -0.48 13.02
CA ASN A 405 -3.18 0.59 12.44
C ASN A 405 -3.65 1.99 12.89
N LYS A 406 -3.08 2.54 13.97
CA LYS A 406 -3.15 3.99 14.22
C LYS A 406 -2.30 4.70 13.17
N MET A 407 -2.92 5.48 12.30
CA MET A 407 -2.19 6.38 11.38
C MET A 407 -1.41 7.40 12.22
N LEU A 408 -0.08 7.41 12.07
CA LEU A 408 0.80 8.36 12.78
C LEU A 408 0.94 9.68 12.00
N ILE A 409 1.08 9.58 10.68
CA ILE A 409 1.30 10.70 9.75
C ILE A 409 0.58 10.39 8.44
N ALA A 410 -0.07 11.39 7.84
CA ALA A 410 -0.45 11.39 6.43
C ALA A 410 0.50 12.33 5.66
N LEU A 411 0.90 11.95 4.44
CA LEU A 411 1.74 12.78 3.57
C LEU A 411 1.07 12.89 2.19
N ASP A 412 0.33 13.98 1.99
CA ASP A 412 -0.40 14.22 0.75
C ASP A 412 0.50 14.72 -0.38
N ALA A 413 0.11 14.42 -1.63
CA ALA A 413 0.81 14.92 -2.80
C ALA A 413 0.67 16.44 -2.93
N PRO A 414 1.75 17.19 -3.31
CA PRO A 414 3.04 16.71 -3.81
C PRO A 414 4.13 16.49 -2.74
N LEU A 415 3.81 16.59 -1.44
CA LEU A 415 4.77 16.49 -0.33
C LEU A 415 5.01 15.04 0.15
N ASN A 416 4.59 14.04 -0.66
CA ASN A 416 4.71 12.63 -0.33
C ASN A 416 6.16 12.12 -0.40
N LEU A 417 6.78 11.84 0.75
CA LEU A 417 8.16 11.35 0.81
C LEU A 417 8.30 9.90 0.34
N THR A 418 9.40 9.58 -0.35
CA THR A 418 9.76 8.23 -0.79
C THR A 418 10.41 7.44 0.35
N ILE A 419 9.68 7.27 1.46
CA ILE A 419 10.17 6.63 2.71
C ILE A 419 10.77 5.24 2.45
N ASN A 420 11.96 5.00 3.00
CA ASN A 420 12.72 3.75 2.91
C ASN A 420 12.83 3.05 4.27
N CYS A 421 12.97 3.82 5.34
CA CYS A 421 13.09 3.34 6.72
C CYS A 421 12.60 4.41 7.71
N SER A 422 12.38 4.01 8.97
CA SER A 422 11.98 4.91 10.04
C SER A 422 12.52 4.41 11.37
N GLN A 423 12.94 5.32 12.25
CA GLN A 423 13.49 5.02 13.57
C GLN A 423 12.81 5.90 14.62
N MET A 424 12.46 5.32 15.78
CA MET A 424 12.03 6.10 16.95
C MET A 424 13.23 6.58 17.75
N LEU A 425 13.17 7.84 18.19
CA LEU A 425 14.09 8.45 19.14
C LEU A 425 13.26 9.29 20.11
N GLU A 426 12.95 8.74 21.28
CA GLU A 426 12.08 9.38 22.28
C GLU A 426 10.71 9.78 21.68
N GLU A 427 10.34 11.06 21.67
CA GLU A 427 9.10 11.56 21.04
C GLU A 427 9.22 11.79 19.52
N TRP A 428 10.44 11.72 18.97
CA TRP A 428 10.73 12.01 17.57
C TRP A 428 10.67 10.75 16.70
N LEU A 429 9.99 10.87 15.55
CA LEU A 429 10.08 9.90 14.47
C LEU A 429 11.08 10.40 13.43
N LEU A 430 12.19 9.67 13.29
CA LEU A 430 13.14 9.84 12.20
C LEU A 430 12.63 9.08 10.99
N ILE A 431 12.59 9.74 9.83
CA ILE A 431 12.08 9.22 8.56
C ILE A 431 13.23 9.27 7.55
N GLY A 432 13.80 8.11 7.23
CA GLY A 432 14.83 7.99 6.19
C GLY A 432 14.17 7.74 4.84
N ALA A 433 14.28 8.71 3.93
CA ALA A 433 13.65 8.70 2.62
C ALA A 433 14.67 8.88 1.48
N GLN A 434 14.24 8.69 0.23
CA GLN A 434 15.09 8.87 -0.95
C GLN A 434 15.56 10.33 -1.10
N GLU A 435 14.77 11.26 -0.59
CA GLU A 435 14.98 12.71 -0.59
C GLU A 435 15.98 13.15 0.50
N GLY A 436 16.11 12.40 1.60
CA GLY A 436 16.98 12.73 2.74
C GLY A 436 16.49 12.18 4.08
N LEU A 437 17.05 12.68 5.18
CA LEU A 437 16.48 12.50 6.53
C LEU A 437 15.41 13.57 6.79
N PHE A 438 14.27 13.14 7.29
CA PHE A 438 13.18 14.00 7.77
C PHE A 438 12.81 13.64 9.21
N ILE A 439 12.35 14.61 10.00
CA ILE A 439 12.00 14.42 11.42
C ILE A 439 10.65 15.09 11.73
N THR A 440 9.88 14.49 12.64
CA THR A 440 8.67 15.08 13.24
C THR A 440 8.41 14.53 14.65
N GLN A 441 7.56 15.20 15.43
CA GLN A 441 7.16 14.77 16.77
C GLN A 441 5.87 13.93 16.70
N LEU A 442 5.77 12.86 17.50
CA LEU A 442 4.52 12.10 17.61
C LEU A 442 3.51 12.71 18.59
N THR A 443 3.96 13.57 19.51
CA THR A 443 3.12 14.27 20.50
C THR A 443 2.36 15.46 19.91
N SER A 444 2.96 16.18 18.95
CA SER A 444 2.24 17.08 18.05
C SER A 444 2.58 16.74 16.59
N PRO A 445 1.82 15.86 15.91
CA PRO A 445 2.15 15.40 14.56
C PRO A 445 2.05 16.55 13.54
N ARG A 446 3.22 17.05 13.14
CA ARG A 446 3.38 18.07 12.08
C ARG A 446 3.92 17.42 10.81
N VAL A 447 3.79 18.13 9.68
CA VAL A 447 4.48 17.77 8.43
C VAL A 447 5.99 17.61 8.72
N PRO A 448 6.62 16.48 8.35
CA PRO A 448 8.03 16.27 8.62
C PRO A 448 8.91 17.31 7.94
N PHE A 449 9.84 17.89 8.70
CA PHE A 449 10.83 18.82 8.17
C PHE A 449 12.12 18.08 7.80
N ILE A 450 12.84 18.59 6.81
CA ILE A 450 14.12 18.02 6.38
C ILE A 450 15.25 18.36 7.35
N VAL A 451 16.18 17.42 7.53
CA VAL A 451 17.43 17.63 8.27
C VAL A 451 18.58 17.53 7.27
N ALA A 452 19.29 18.63 7.07
CA ALA A 452 20.40 18.70 6.12
C ALA A 452 21.61 17.87 6.60
N GLY A 453 22.40 17.35 5.67
CA GLY A 453 23.60 16.54 5.94
C GLY A 453 23.45 15.04 5.67
N LEU A 454 22.22 14.50 5.69
CA LEU A 454 21.92 13.12 5.32
C LEU A 454 21.04 13.07 4.06
N ALA A 455 21.66 12.88 2.90
CA ALA A 455 20.97 12.67 1.63
C ALA A 455 20.65 11.18 1.41
N ALA A 456 19.50 10.87 0.78
CA ALA A 456 19.11 9.52 0.34
C ALA A 456 19.37 8.41 1.38
N VAL A 457 18.56 8.37 2.44
CA VAL A 457 18.71 7.40 3.54
C VAL A 457 17.98 6.10 3.20
N PHE A 458 18.68 4.97 3.26
CA PHE A 458 18.16 3.64 2.88
C PHE A 458 17.81 2.74 4.06
N GLN A 459 18.60 2.82 5.13
CA GLN A 459 18.37 2.16 6.42
C GLN A 459 18.99 3.01 7.53
N MET A 460 18.39 2.97 8.73
CA MET A 460 18.93 3.51 9.97
C MET A 460 18.81 2.43 11.06
N GLU A 461 19.68 2.49 12.07
CA GLU A 461 19.61 1.68 13.29
C GLU A 461 20.15 2.51 14.46
N LEU A 462 19.41 2.53 15.57
CA LEU A 462 19.77 3.27 16.79
C LEU A 462 20.37 2.29 17.81
N VAL A 463 21.63 2.53 18.19
CA VAL A 463 22.32 1.78 19.24
C VAL A 463 22.23 2.57 20.53
N SER A 464 21.11 2.40 21.24
CA SER A 464 20.73 3.27 22.37
C SER A 464 21.75 3.30 23.51
N ASP A 465 22.45 2.18 23.77
CA ASP A 465 23.47 2.07 24.81
C ASP A 465 24.84 2.64 24.43
N LEU A 466 25.02 3.04 23.16
CA LEU A 466 26.16 3.81 22.67
C LEU A 466 25.78 5.25 22.27
N GLU A 467 24.51 5.64 22.51
CA GLU A 467 23.89 6.89 22.05
C GLU A 467 24.23 7.23 20.58
N MET A 468 24.18 6.22 19.71
CA MET A 468 24.67 6.31 18.33
C MET A 468 23.60 5.95 17.30
N LEU A 469 23.38 6.83 16.32
CA LEU A 469 22.58 6.55 15.14
C LEU A 469 23.50 6.14 13.99
N ILE A 470 23.28 4.96 13.42
CA ILE A 470 24.02 4.40 12.29
C ILE A 470 23.10 4.38 11.07
N ALA A 471 23.60 4.72 9.89
CA ALA A 471 22.80 4.79 8.67
C ALA A 471 23.56 4.35 7.40
N ILE A 472 22.80 3.84 6.43
CA ILE A 472 23.24 3.69 5.04
C ILE A 472 22.66 4.87 4.25
N SER A 473 23.51 5.73 3.71
CA SER A 473 23.09 6.98 3.08
C SER A 473 23.93 7.38 1.85
N GLY A 474 23.44 8.39 1.11
CA GLY A 474 24.11 8.98 -0.04
C GLY A 474 24.06 8.11 -1.30
N LEU A 475 24.39 8.71 -2.44
CA LEU A 475 24.32 8.06 -3.77
C LEU A 475 25.18 6.78 -3.86
N GLN A 476 26.30 6.74 -3.14
CA GLN A 476 27.21 5.60 -3.08
C GLN A 476 26.87 4.58 -1.97
N ARG A 477 25.77 4.76 -1.23
CA ARG A 477 25.36 3.87 -0.12
C ARG A 477 26.48 3.67 0.90
N GLN A 478 27.02 4.79 1.38
CA GLN A 478 28.10 4.82 2.36
C GLN A 478 27.53 4.51 3.75
N LEU A 479 28.32 3.78 4.54
CA LEU A 479 28.06 3.57 5.96
C LEU A 479 28.47 4.80 6.76
N VAL A 480 27.56 5.38 7.53
CA VAL A 480 27.81 6.58 8.34
C VAL A 480 27.24 6.42 9.75
N PHE A 481 27.77 7.18 10.72
CA PHE A 481 27.25 7.25 12.08
C PHE A 481 27.29 8.68 12.62
N MET A 482 26.54 8.94 13.69
CA MET A 482 26.60 10.17 14.49
C MET A 482 26.11 9.89 15.91
N HIS A 483 26.48 10.73 16.88
CA HIS A 483 25.90 10.63 18.21
C HIS A 483 24.52 11.29 18.27
N VAL A 484 23.69 10.83 19.20
CA VAL A 484 22.36 11.39 19.48
C VAL A 484 22.47 12.83 19.99
N SER A 485 23.56 13.18 20.69
CA SER A 485 23.93 14.57 21.01
C SER A 485 23.98 15.45 19.76
N ASP A 486 24.70 15.01 18.74
CA ASP A 486 24.96 15.78 17.51
C ASP A 486 23.67 15.98 16.70
N LEU A 487 22.75 15.01 16.80
CA LEU A 487 21.41 15.11 16.23
C LEU A 487 20.57 16.14 16.99
N TYR A 488 20.57 16.10 18.32
CA TYR A 488 19.83 17.06 19.13
C TYR A 488 20.39 18.48 19.04
N ASP A 489 21.70 18.67 18.94
CA ASP A 489 22.30 19.98 18.67
C ASP A 489 21.99 20.45 17.24
N GLY A 490 22.06 19.55 16.25
CA GLY A 490 21.65 19.84 14.88
C GLY A 490 20.17 20.23 14.72
N LEU A 491 19.30 19.79 15.64
CA LEU A 491 17.86 20.11 15.67
C LEU A 491 17.52 21.46 16.35
N LYS A 492 18.45 22.10 17.07
CA LYS A 492 18.20 23.38 17.77
C LYS A 492 18.22 24.62 16.86
N SER A 493 18.51 24.45 15.58
CA SER A 493 18.63 25.54 14.59
C SER A 493 17.38 25.70 13.74
N ASP A 494 17.05 26.93 13.34
CA ASP A 494 16.03 27.26 12.31
C ASP A 494 16.26 26.53 10.97
N ARG A 495 17.47 26.01 10.74
CA ARG A 495 17.81 25.14 9.60
C ARG A 495 18.45 23.85 10.12
N PRO A 496 17.64 22.84 10.52
CA PRO A 496 18.14 21.61 11.10
C PRO A 496 19.22 20.95 10.24
N THR A 497 20.42 20.77 10.80
CA THR A 497 21.61 20.35 10.04
C THR A 497 22.49 19.46 10.90
N VAL A 498 22.85 18.29 10.39
CA VAL A 498 23.73 17.31 11.05
C VAL A 498 25.00 17.07 10.24
N ARG A 499 26.04 16.52 10.88
CA ARG A 499 27.31 16.16 10.24
C ARG A 499 27.68 14.71 10.56
N PRO A 500 27.14 13.73 9.82
CA PRO A 500 27.44 12.33 10.05
C PRO A 500 28.88 12.02 9.67
N THR A 501 29.55 11.21 10.50
CA THR A 501 30.91 10.71 10.24
C THR A 501 30.84 9.44 9.41
N ALA A 502 31.56 9.40 8.30
CA ALA A 502 31.60 8.22 7.43
C ALA A 502 32.54 7.14 8.00
N ILE A 503 32.07 5.89 8.05
CA ILE A 503 32.93 4.74 8.36
C ILE A 503 33.63 4.35 7.06
N SER A 504 34.89 4.76 6.93
CA SER A 504 35.69 4.59 5.71
C SER A 504 35.74 3.14 5.22
N SER A 505 35.78 2.96 3.90
CA SER A 505 35.87 1.67 3.18
C SER A 505 34.58 0.84 3.06
N PHE A 506 33.40 1.37 3.43
CA PHE A 506 32.11 0.68 3.31
C PHE A 506 31.11 1.44 2.42
N SER A 507 31.13 1.13 1.12
CA SER A 507 30.22 1.64 0.10
C SER A 507 29.37 0.53 -0.51
N GLY A 508 28.33 0.90 -1.27
CA GLY A 508 27.44 -0.07 -1.93
C GLY A 508 26.44 -0.77 -0.99
N CYS A 509 26.46 -0.47 0.30
CA CYS A 509 25.73 -1.21 1.34
C CYS A 509 24.21 -1.22 1.10
N HIS A 510 23.54 -2.32 1.45
CA HIS A 510 22.08 -2.46 1.28
C HIS A 510 21.32 -2.97 2.50
N LEU A 511 22.01 -3.56 3.48
CA LEU A 511 21.44 -3.91 4.80
C LEU A 511 22.47 -3.67 5.92
N LEU A 512 21.98 -3.33 7.12
CA LEU A 512 22.75 -3.43 8.37
C LEU A 512 21.92 -4.05 9.50
N THR A 513 22.61 -4.58 10.52
CA THR A 513 22.05 -4.92 11.85
C THR A 513 23.15 -4.90 12.91
N VAL A 514 22.82 -4.57 14.15
CA VAL A 514 23.72 -4.67 15.31
C VAL A 514 23.43 -5.91 16.14
N HIS A 515 24.45 -6.74 16.31
CA HIS A 515 24.46 -7.86 17.24
C HIS A 515 25.11 -7.46 18.58
N ILE A 516 24.51 -7.94 19.67
CA ILE A 516 24.86 -7.62 21.05
C ILE A 516 25.26 -8.93 21.75
N ASP A 517 26.55 -9.15 21.90
CA ASP A 517 27.08 -10.23 22.73
C ASP A 517 26.87 -9.84 24.20
N ARG A 518 25.96 -10.56 24.87
CA ARG A 518 25.60 -10.31 26.27
C ARG A 518 26.59 -10.89 27.28
N LEU A 519 27.48 -11.80 26.86
CA LEU A 519 28.46 -12.44 27.73
C LEU A 519 29.71 -11.56 27.85
N ASN A 520 30.23 -11.07 26.72
CA ASN A 520 31.40 -10.21 26.67
C ASN A 520 31.05 -8.70 26.71
N ASN A 521 29.76 -8.36 26.67
CA ASN A 521 29.24 -7.00 26.51
C ASN A 521 29.82 -6.25 25.29
N THR A 522 30.21 -6.96 24.23
CA THR A 522 30.70 -6.37 22.99
C THR A 522 29.55 -6.06 22.02
N ARG A 523 29.83 -5.22 21.01
CA ARG A 523 28.85 -4.84 19.97
C ARG A 523 29.47 -5.12 18.60
N TYR A 524 28.70 -5.76 17.73
CA TYR A 524 29.10 -6.10 16.38
C TYR A 524 28.11 -5.52 15.36
N LEU A 525 28.54 -4.53 14.59
CA LEU A 525 27.77 -4.00 13.47
C LEU A 525 28.02 -4.87 12.23
N CYS A 526 26.96 -5.47 11.70
CA CYS A 526 27.01 -6.36 10.55
C CYS A 526 26.37 -5.65 9.35
N VAL A 527 27.11 -5.48 8.25
CA VAL A 527 26.70 -4.68 7.09
C VAL A 527 26.90 -5.46 5.82
N ALA A 528 25.82 -5.67 5.07
CA ALA A 528 25.86 -6.33 3.78
C ALA A 528 26.11 -5.33 2.64
N ASP A 529 27.09 -5.66 1.81
CA ASP A 529 27.21 -5.19 0.43
C ASP A 529 26.84 -6.35 -0.52
N PRO A 530 26.81 -6.16 -1.86
CA PRO A 530 26.36 -7.20 -2.78
C PRO A 530 27.13 -8.52 -2.75
N ASP A 531 28.42 -8.47 -2.38
CA ASP A 531 29.35 -9.60 -2.54
C ASP A 531 29.75 -10.25 -1.19
N LYS A 532 29.52 -9.56 -0.07
CA LYS A 532 29.92 -10.01 1.27
C LYS A 532 29.16 -9.29 2.40
N ILE A 533 29.16 -9.93 3.56
CA ILE A 533 28.73 -9.34 4.84
C ILE A 533 29.96 -9.00 5.66
N ASN A 534 30.12 -7.71 5.95
CA ASN A 534 31.22 -7.18 6.74
C ASN A 534 30.78 -7.06 8.20
N ILE A 535 31.61 -7.54 9.12
CA ILE A 535 31.38 -7.51 10.56
C ILE A 535 32.41 -6.55 11.18
N LEU A 536 31.93 -5.51 11.83
CA LEU A 536 32.73 -4.50 12.51
C LEU A 536 32.54 -4.65 14.02
N HIS A 537 33.62 -4.60 14.79
CA HIS A 537 33.59 -4.60 16.26
C HIS A 537 33.68 -3.17 16.80
N PHE A 538 32.87 -2.84 17.81
CA PHE A 538 32.91 -1.51 18.45
C PHE A 538 34.17 -1.32 19.30
N ASN A 539 34.99 -0.32 18.95
CA ASN A 539 36.19 0.02 19.70
C ASN A 539 35.88 1.13 20.71
N SER A 540 35.67 0.75 21.97
CA SER A 540 35.34 1.68 23.07
C SER A 540 36.42 2.73 23.38
N ARG A 541 37.67 2.55 22.92
CA ARG A 541 38.73 3.57 23.03
C ARG A 541 38.68 4.64 21.94
N LEU A 542 38.05 4.33 20.81
CA LEU A 542 37.94 5.21 19.65
C LEU A 542 36.50 5.71 19.41
N GLY A 543 35.52 5.20 20.16
CA GLY A 543 34.10 5.56 20.02
C GLY A 543 33.47 5.11 18.70
N VAL A 544 34.07 4.17 17.96
CA VAL A 544 33.67 3.85 16.59
C VAL A 544 33.74 2.34 16.29
N PHE A 545 32.91 1.89 15.35
CA PHE A 545 32.97 0.54 14.80
C PHE A 545 34.17 0.38 13.86
N THR A 546 34.96 -0.67 14.08
CA THR A 546 36.21 -0.98 13.36
C THR A 546 36.12 -2.34 12.67
N PRO A 547 36.68 -2.53 11.46
CA PRO A 547 36.60 -3.82 10.74
C PRO A 547 37.15 -4.98 11.57
N TYR A 548 36.39 -6.08 11.66
CA TYR A 548 36.77 -7.27 12.43
C TYR A 548 36.82 -8.55 11.57
N LYS A 549 35.79 -8.78 10.75
CA LYS A 549 35.69 -9.95 9.86
C LYS A 549 34.88 -9.60 8.61
N SER A 550 35.00 -10.39 7.55
CA SER A 550 34.04 -10.37 6.43
C SER A 550 33.72 -11.80 5.99
N ILE A 551 32.54 -12.00 5.41
CA ILE A 551 32.00 -13.28 4.97
C ILE A 551 31.48 -13.10 3.55
N ALA A 552 32.11 -13.74 2.56
CA ALA A 552 31.67 -13.67 1.16
C ALA A 552 30.31 -14.37 0.96
N THR A 553 29.48 -13.84 0.06
CA THR A 553 28.13 -14.32 -0.23
C THR A 553 27.92 -14.51 -1.73
N ASN A 554 27.42 -15.68 -2.15
CA ASN A 554 27.20 -16.00 -3.57
C ASN A 554 26.00 -15.26 -4.21
N GLU A 555 25.06 -14.79 -3.40
CA GLU A 555 23.97 -13.87 -3.77
C GLU A 555 23.94 -12.74 -2.72
N PRO A 556 23.55 -11.50 -3.06
CA PRO A 556 23.38 -10.42 -2.10
C PRO A 556 22.41 -10.80 -0.97
N ALA A 557 22.84 -10.64 0.29
CA ALA A 557 22.04 -11.00 1.46
C ALA A 557 20.66 -10.33 1.44
N THR A 558 19.58 -11.11 1.63
CA THR A 558 18.20 -10.59 1.50
C THR A 558 17.57 -10.15 2.81
N CYS A 559 18.15 -10.57 3.94
CA CYS A 559 17.88 -10.07 5.28
C CYS A 559 19.17 -10.15 6.11
N LEU A 560 19.17 -9.50 7.27
CA LEU A 560 20.12 -9.74 8.36
C LEU A 560 19.28 -9.84 9.64
N LEU A 561 19.54 -10.82 10.50
CA LEU A 561 18.83 -11.00 11.76
C LEU A 561 19.82 -11.33 12.88
N SER A 562 19.89 -10.46 13.89
CA SER A 562 20.57 -10.73 15.15
C SER A 562 19.80 -11.77 15.96
N ILE A 563 20.50 -12.81 16.41
CA ILE A 563 20.00 -13.87 17.32
C ILE A 563 20.89 -13.92 18.58
N ALA A 564 20.54 -14.77 19.56
CA ALA A 564 21.30 -14.87 20.81
C ALA A 564 22.80 -15.19 20.60
N ASP A 565 23.09 -16.12 19.68
CA ASP A 565 24.42 -16.68 19.47
C ASP A 565 25.13 -16.12 18.21
N GLY A 566 24.64 -15.01 17.64
CA GLY A 566 25.25 -14.36 16.48
C GLY A 566 24.24 -13.75 15.49
N ILE A 567 24.45 -14.00 14.18
CA ILE A 567 23.61 -13.47 13.09
C ILE A 567 23.17 -14.57 12.11
N VAL A 568 22.03 -14.35 11.45
CA VAL A 568 21.50 -15.15 10.33
C VAL A 568 21.24 -14.21 9.14
N PHE A 569 21.45 -14.69 7.91
CA PHE A 569 21.38 -13.90 6.66
C PHE A 569 20.94 -14.75 5.45
#